data_AF-A0A2N5YJV4-F1
#
_entry.id   AF-A0A2N5YJV4-F1
#
_cell.length_a   1.000
_cell.length_b   1.000
_cell.length_c   1.000
_cell.angle_alpha   90.00
_cell.angle_beta   90.00
_cell.angle_gamma   90.00
#
_symmetry.space_group_name_H-M   'P 1'
#
loop_
_entity.id
_entity.type
_entity.pdbx_description
1 polymer ?
#
loop_
_entity_poly.entity_id
_entity_poly.type
_entity_poly.pdbx_seq_one_letter_code
_entity_poly.pdbx_strand_id
1 'polypeptide(L)' 'MKKTKWLFLIPIIIGSTLVLTGAVFKIQHWSYAQTMLFTGLGIETLGIALMLLVVFTTKFKK' A
#
# COMPACT_ATOMS: atom_id res chain seq x y z
N MET A 1 11.15 -12.88 -16.58
CA MET A 1 10.00 -12.09 -16.06
C MET A 1 10.45 -10.67 -15.76
N LYS A 2 9.87 -9.66 -16.42
CA LYS A 2 10.34 -8.25 -16.38
C LYS A 2 10.30 -7.70 -14.95
N LYS A 3 11.45 -7.23 -14.43
CA LYS A 3 11.66 -6.69 -13.06
C LYS A 3 10.61 -5.66 -12.61
N THR A 4 9.92 -5.01 -13.54
CA THR A 4 8.92 -3.97 -13.30
C THR A 4 7.74 -4.40 -12.43
N LYS A 5 7.35 -5.68 -12.44
CA LYS A 5 6.19 -6.14 -11.63
C LYS A 5 6.47 -6.18 -10.11
N TRP A 6 7.73 -6.37 -9.71
CA TRP A 6 8.11 -6.46 -8.30
C TRP A 6 8.12 -5.10 -7.60
N LEU A 7 8.30 -4.01 -8.35
CA LEU A 7 8.33 -2.65 -7.80
C LEU A 7 7.00 -2.23 -7.16
N PHE A 8 5.87 -2.78 -7.62
CA PHE A 8 4.55 -2.46 -7.08
C PHE A 8 4.19 -3.26 -5.82
N LEU A 9 4.85 -4.40 -5.59
CA LEU A 9 4.62 -5.20 -4.40
C LEU A 9 5.24 -4.56 -3.16
N ILE A 10 6.35 -3.84 -3.32
CA ILE A 10 7.06 -3.17 -2.23
C ILE A 10 6.17 -2.18 -1.46
N PRO A 11 5.52 -1.18 -2.09
CA PRO A 11 4.65 -0.24 -1.38
C PRO A 11 3.43 -0.92 -0.77
N ILE A 12 2.89 -1.99 -1.38
CA ILE A 12 1.76 -2.75 -0.82
C ILE A 12 2.18 -3.44 0.48
N ILE A 13 3.33 -4.13 0.49
CA ILE A 13 3.85 -4.81 1.68
C ILE A 13 4.15 -3.81 2.81
N ILE A 14 4.75 -2.67 2.47
CA ILE A 14 5.05 -1.59 3.43
C ILE A 14 3.75 -1.01 3.99
N GLY A 15 2.78 -0.70 3.14
CA GLY A 15 1.47 -0.18 3.52
C GLY A 15 0.74 -1.12 4.47
N SER A 16 0.63 -2.40 4.10
CA SER A 16 0.00 -3.43 4.95
C SER A 16 0.69 -3.58 6.32
N THR A 17 2.02 -3.54 6.36
CA THR A 17 2.77 -3.62 7.64
C THR A 17 2.49 -2.41 8.54
N LEU A 18 2.41 -1.21 7.95
CA LEU A 18 2.05 0.01 8.67
C LEU A 18 0.60 -0.02 9.18
N VAL A 19 -0.33 -0.53 8.38
CA VAL A 19 -1.73 -0.72 8.80
C VAL A 19 -1.84 -1.71 9.94
N LEU A 20 -1.18 -2.87 9.86
CA LEU A 20 -1.18 -3.87 10.92
C LEU A 20 -0.58 -3.31 12.22
N THR A 21 0.56 -2.62 12.12
CA THR A 21 1.19 -2.00 13.29
C THR A 21 0.33 -0.87 13.87
N GLY A 22 -0.25 -0.03 13.01
CA GLY A 22 -1.18 1.03 13.42
C GLY A 22 -2.45 0.47 14.07
N ALA A 23 -2.94 -0.69 13.64
CA ALA A 23 -4.09 -1.36 14.23
C ALA A 23 -3.76 -1.85 15.65
N VAL A 24 -2.59 -2.47 15.83
CA VAL A 24 -2.08 -2.86 17.16
C VAL A 24 -1.97 -1.62 18.07
N PHE A 25 -1.39 -0.53 17.58
CA PHE A 25 -1.26 0.71 18.34
C PHE A 25 -2.61 1.35 18.67
N LYS A 26 -3.63 1.16 17.82
CA LYS A 26 -4.98 1.65 18.07
C LYS A 26 -5.64 0.89 19.21
N ILE A 27 -5.42 -0.42 19.29
CA ILE A 27 -5.84 -1.24 20.45
C ILE A 27 -5.14 -0.76 21.72
N GLN A 28 -3.86 -0.38 21.63
CA GLN A 28 -3.07 0.16 22.75
C GLN A 28 -3.36 1.63 23.09
N HIS A 29 -4.34 2.27 22.44
CA HIS A 29 -4.76 3.67 22.67
C HIS A 29 -3.63 4.71 22.48
N TRP A 30 -2.64 4.39 21.63
CA TRP A 30 -1.58 5.32 21.31
C TRP A 30 -2.12 6.55 20.57
N SER A 31 -1.70 7.74 21.00
CA SER A 31 -2.20 9.02 20.46
C SER A 31 -2.00 9.16 18.94
N TYR A 32 -0.96 8.55 18.38
CA TYR A 32 -0.63 8.60 16.95
C TYR A 32 -1.11 7.39 16.15
N ALA A 33 -1.81 6.43 16.76
CA ALA A 33 -2.25 5.21 16.10
C ALA A 33 -3.15 5.48 14.90
N GLN A 34 -4.04 6.48 15.03
CA GLN A 34 -4.92 6.87 13.95
C GLN A 34 -4.16 7.46 12.75
N THR A 35 -3.18 8.33 13.00
CA THR A 35 -2.29 8.87 11.96
C THR A 35 -1.50 7.76 11.27
N MET A 36 -1.02 6.77 12.02
CA MET A 36 -0.27 5.63 11.49
C MET A 36 -1.14 4.73 10.60
N LEU A 37 -2.40 4.51 10.98
CA LEU A 37 -3.37 3.78 10.16
C LEU A 37 -3.69 4.51 8.85
N PHE A 38 -3.95 5.81 8.91
CA PHE A 38 -4.27 6.59 7.71
C PHE A 38 -3.09 6.68 6.74
N THR A 39 -1.87 6.83 7.25
CA THR A 39 -0.66 6.83 6.43
C THR A 39 -0.41 5.46 5.79
N GLY A 40 -0.57 4.36 6.54
CA GLY A 40 -0.48 3.00 6.00
C GLY A 40 -1.51 2.73 4.90
N LEU A 41 -2.78 3.06 5.16
CA LEU A 41 -3.88 2.92 4.17
C LEU A 41 -3.64 3.77 2.93
N GLY A 42 -3.13 4.99 3.09
CA GLY A 42 -2.79 5.87 1.97
C GLY A 42 -1.71 5.27 1.07
N ILE A 43 -0.63 4.74 1.65
CA ILE A 43 0.45 4.08 0.90
C ILE A 43 -0.07 2.83 0.17
N GLU A 44 -0.86 2.01 0.84
CA GLU A 44 -1.43 0.78 0.27
C GLU A 44 -2.36 1.10 -0.91
N THR A 45 -3.25 2.08 -0.74
CA THR A 45 -4.18 2.53 -1.78
C THR A 45 -3.44 3.07 -3.00
N LEU A 46 -2.39 3.88 -2.79
CA LEU A 46 -1.56 4.40 -3.88
C LEU A 46 -0.81 3.28 -4.61
N GLY A 47 -0.27 2.30 -3.88
CA GLY A 47 0.40 1.13 -4.46
C GLY A 47 -0.53 0.31 -5.36
N ILE A 48 -1.75 0.05 -4.90
CA ILE A 48 -2.78 -0.67 -5.67
C ILE A 48 -3.23 0.16 -6.88
N ALA A 49 -3.48 1.47 -6.72
CA ALA A 49 -3.91 2.34 -7.81
C ALA A 49 -2.86 2.41 -8.93
N LEU A 50 -1.58 2.52 -8.59
CA LEU A 50 -0.48 2.48 -9.55
C LEU A 50 -0.38 1.13 -10.26
N MET A 51 -0.55 0.03 -9.53
CA MET A 51 -0.58 -1.31 -10.12
C MET A 51 -1.72 -1.45 -11.13
N LEU A 52 -2.93 -0.98 -10.77
CA LEU A 52 -4.08 -0.98 -11.66
C LEU A 52 -3.82 -0.13 -12.91
N LEU A 53 -3.32 1.10 -12.76
CA LEU A 53 -2.96 1.98 -13.89
C LEU A 53 -1.99 1.30 -14.86
N VAL A 54 -0.98 0.62 -14.35
CA VAL A 54 -0.01 -0.12 -15.16
C VAL A 54 -0.68 -1.29 -15.87
N VAL A 55 -1.53 -2.06 -15.19
CA VAL A 55 -2.30 -3.15 -15.81
C VAL A 55 -3.20 -2.61 -16.92
N PHE A 56 -3.95 -1.52 -16.68
CA PHE A 56 -4.80 -0.87 -17.68
C PHE A 56 -4.00 -0.41 -18.89
N THR A 57 -2.92 0.34 -18.69
CA THR A 57 -2.08 0.84 -19.80
C THR A 57 -1.43 -0.29 -20.61
N THR A 58 -1.06 -1.42 -19.98
CA THR A 58 -0.58 -2.59 -20.74
C THR A 58 -1.66 -3.30 -21.54
N LYS A 59 -2.93 -3.22 -21.12
CA LYS A 59 -4.06 -3.85 -21.80
C LYS A 59 -4.45 -3.13 -23.10
N PHE A 60 -4.33 -1.79 -23.13
CA PHE A 60 -4.67 -0.95 -24.28
C PHE A 60 -3.58 -0.91 -25.37
N LYS A 61 -2.35 -1.29 -25.04
CA LYS A 61 -1.21 -1.26 -25.98
C LYS A 61 -1.05 -2.56 -26.79
N LYS A 62 -2.01 -3.48 -26.66
CA LYS A 62 -2.01 -4.80 -27.28
C LYS A 62 -3.26 -4.94 -28.13
#